data_AF-A0A821K883-F1
#
_entry.id   AF-A0A821K883-F1
#
_cell.length_a   1.000
_cell.length_b   1.000
_cell.length_c   1.000
_cell.angle_alpha   90.00
_cell.angle_beta   90.00
_cell.angle_gamma   90.00
#
_symmetry.space_group_name_H-M   'P 1'
#
loop_
_entity.id
_entity.type
_entity.pdbx_description
1 polymer ?
#
loop_
_entity_poly.entity_id
_entity_poly.type
_entity_poly.pdbx_seq_one_letter_code
_entity_poly.pdbx_strand_id
1 'polypeptide(L)'
;ISPDRYQSLRLCIGDSLVQCLARQQLFMVGCGAIGCELLKLFALLGVGRSGQITITDHDHIEKSNLNRQFLFHKQHLNQPKSIVAAQSARDMNKELNIQSYTLKVGVGSNDLCSDAFIGGQTIIVNALDNIEARRYMDSRCITNKKPLVESGTMGSKGHTFVVVPYKSESYSNQVTIHF
;
A
#
# COMPACT_ATOMS: atom_id res chain seq x y z
N ILE A 1 -29.23 13.44 -3.53
CA ILE A 1 -28.16 12.41 -3.60
C ILE A 1 -28.57 11.32 -2.62
N SER A 2 -28.88 10.11 -3.07
CA SER A 2 -29.11 8.99 -2.14
C SER A 2 -27.86 8.79 -1.29
N PRO A 3 -27.95 8.64 0.05
CA PRO A 3 -26.76 8.56 0.88
C PRO A 3 -25.97 7.29 0.53
N ASP A 4 -24.78 7.48 -0.06
CA ASP A 4 -23.80 6.41 -0.24
C ASP A 4 -22.93 6.25 1.01
N ARG A 5 -22.14 5.17 1.05
CA ARG A 5 -21.23 4.88 2.17
C ARG A 5 -20.13 5.93 2.38
N TYR A 6 -19.95 6.88 1.46
CA TYR A 6 -18.93 7.93 1.54
C TYR A 6 -19.51 9.30 1.91
N GLN A 7 -20.80 9.39 2.24
CA GLN A 7 -21.45 10.67 2.54
C GLN A 7 -20.74 11.45 3.65
N SER A 8 -20.36 10.81 4.76
CA SER A 8 -19.63 11.47 5.84
C SER A 8 -18.25 11.98 5.40
N LEU A 9 -17.52 11.19 4.60
CA LEU A 9 -16.23 11.61 4.05
C LEU A 9 -16.40 12.82 3.12
N ARG A 10 -17.42 12.78 2.24
CA ARG A 10 -17.76 13.85 1.30
C ARG A 10 -18.11 15.15 2.01
N LEU A 11 -18.77 15.10 3.16
CA LEU A 11 -19.04 16.29 3.98
C LEU A 11 -17.75 16.92 4.54
N CYS A 12 -16.73 16.12 4.83
CA CYS A 12 -15.46 16.61 5.38
C CYS A 12 -14.51 17.17 4.32
N ILE A 13 -14.34 16.48 3.17
CA ILE A 13 -13.31 16.81 2.17
C ILE A 13 -13.88 17.29 0.84
N GLY A 14 -15.20 17.33 0.69
CA GLY A 14 -15.87 17.64 -0.57
C GLY A 14 -15.86 16.50 -1.57
N ASP A 15 -16.80 16.53 -2.52
CA ASP A 15 -16.95 15.46 -3.52
C ASP A 15 -15.73 15.34 -4.44
N SER A 16 -15.12 16.45 -4.83
CA SER A 16 -13.94 16.45 -5.72
C SER A 16 -12.80 15.59 -5.18
N LEU A 17 -12.49 15.69 -3.88
CA LEU A 17 -11.43 14.88 -3.26
C LEU A 17 -11.85 13.43 -3.05
N VAL A 18 -13.12 13.15 -2.76
CA VAL A 18 -13.64 11.77 -2.75
C VAL A 18 -13.50 11.11 -4.12
N GLN A 19 -13.83 11.82 -5.21
CA GLN A 19 -13.63 11.31 -6.56
C GLN A 19 -12.14 11.18 -6.91
N CYS A 20 -11.28 12.07 -6.37
CA CYS A 20 -9.84 11.93 -6.51
C CYS A 20 -9.33 10.63 -5.87
N LEU A 21 -9.77 10.30 -4.65
CA LEU A 21 -9.45 9.03 -3.97
C LEU A 21 -9.94 7.84 -4.79
N ALA A 22 -11.16 7.91 -5.33
CA ALA A 22 -11.76 6.84 -6.13
C ALA A 22 -10.94 6.51 -7.39
N ARG A 23 -10.33 7.50 -8.04
CA ARG A 23 -9.61 7.34 -9.32
C ARG A 23 -8.14 6.92 -9.18
N GLN A 24 -7.62 6.72 -7.96
CA GLN A 24 -6.20 6.42 -7.76
C GLN A 24 -5.79 5.10 -8.44
N GLN A 25 -4.57 5.10 -9.01
CA GLN A 25 -3.83 3.91 -9.41
C GLN A 25 -2.72 3.70 -8.37
N LEU A 26 -3.05 2.96 -7.31
CA LEU A 26 -2.20 2.82 -6.14
C LEU A 26 -1.44 1.50 -6.18
N PHE A 27 -0.12 1.53 -5.98
CA PHE A 27 0.67 0.33 -5.75
C PHE A 27 1.17 0.26 -4.31
N MET A 28 0.76 -0.76 -3.56
CA MET A 28 1.21 -1.02 -2.20
C MET A 28 2.16 -2.23 -2.14
N VAL A 29 3.31 -2.06 -1.51
CA VAL A 29 4.30 -3.13 -1.32
C VAL A 29 4.31 -3.58 0.13
N GLY A 30 3.90 -4.83 0.36
CA GLY A 30 3.78 -5.45 1.68
C GLY A 30 2.34 -5.53 2.17
N CYS A 31 1.95 -6.70 2.67
CA CYS A 31 0.63 -7.02 3.22
C CYS A 31 0.74 -7.48 4.69
N GLY A 32 1.79 -7.04 5.38
CA GLY A 32 2.03 -7.28 6.80
C GLY A 32 1.15 -6.44 7.72
N ALA A 33 1.66 -6.07 8.91
CA ALA A 33 0.89 -5.34 9.92
C ALA A 33 0.40 -3.97 9.40
N ILE A 34 1.32 -3.18 8.86
CA ILE A 34 1.01 -1.87 8.25
C ILE A 34 0.10 -2.06 7.02
N GLY A 35 0.39 -3.04 6.17
CA GLY A 35 -0.39 -3.32 4.95
C GLY A 35 -1.85 -3.68 5.26
N CYS A 36 -2.11 -4.45 6.31
CA CYS A 36 -3.46 -4.75 6.78
C CYS A 36 -4.23 -3.48 7.18
N GLU A 37 -3.60 -2.59 7.93
CA GLU A 37 -4.20 -1.34 8.37
C GLU A 37 -4.48 -0.39 7.20
N LEU A 38 -3.53 -0.26 6.28
CA LEU A 38 -3.68 0.57 5.08
C LEU A 38 -4.80 0.04 4.17
N LEU A 39 -4.89 -1.27 3.94
CA LEU A 39 -5.96 -1.85 3.12
C LEU A 39 -7.34 -1.63 3.71
N LYS A 40 -7.48 -1.73 5.04
CA LYS A 40 -8.73 -1.34 5.72
C LYS A 40 -9.05 0.14 5.46
N LEU A 41 -8.08 1.04 5.59
CA LEU A 41 -8.30 2.47 5.31
C LEU A 41 -8.69 2.70 3.85
N PHE A 42 -8.01 2.06 2.90
CA PHE A 42 -8.35 2.14 1.47
C PHE A 42 -9.78 1.66 1.20
N ALA A 43 -10.19 0.55 1.84
CA ALA A 43 -11.55 0.04 1.74
C ALA A 43 -12.59 1.00 2.29
N LEU A 44 -12.36 1.59 3.46
CA LEU A 44 -13.29 2.51 4.11
C LEU A 44 -13.39 3.86 3.38
N LEU A 45 -12.28 4.33 2.80
CA LEU A 45 -12.19 5.61 2.10
C LEU A 45 -12.53 5.51 0.60
N GLY A 46 -12.75 4.30 0.08
CA GLY A 46 -13.08 4.08 -1.33
C GLY A 46 -11.93 4.39 -2.29
N VAL A 47 -10.68 4.19 -1.84
CA VAL A 47 -9.49 4.44 -2.66
C VAL A 47 -9.47 3.47 -3.84
N GLY A 48 -9.19 3.98 -5.04
CA GLY A 48 -9.00 3.15 -6.24
C GLY A 48 -10.24 2.37 -6.71
N ARG A 49 -11.45 2.65 -6.17
CA ARG A 49 -12.70 1.97 -6.59
C ARG A 49 -13.10 2.24 -8.05
N SER A 50 -12.65 3.36 -8.61
CA SER A 50 -12.77 3.73 -10.04
C SER A 50 -11.41 3.79 -10.73
N GLY A 51 -10.35 3.34 -10.06
CA GLY A 51 -9.00 3.14 -10.57
C GLY A 51 -8.59 1.70 -10.30
N GLN A 52 -7.43 1.48 -9.67
CA GLN A 52 -7.00 0.17 -9.20
C GLN A 52 -6.08 0.30 -7.99
N ILE A 53 -6.18 -0.65 -7.06
CA ILE A 53 -5.17 -0.89 -6.04
C ILE A 53 -4.40 -2.17 -6.45
N THR A 54 -3.13 -2.05 -6.75
CA THR A 54 -2.23 -3.20 -6.87
C THR A 54 -1.51 -3.44 -5.55
N ILE A 55 -1.47 -4.68 -5.09
CA ILE A 55 -0.72 -5.07 -3.89
C ILE A 55 0.20 -6.25 -4.17
N THR A 56 1.34 -6.30 -3.50
CA THR A 56 2.22 -7.48 -3.54
C THR A 56 2.81 -7.82 -2.19
N ASP A 57 2.93 -9.11 -1.90
CA ASP A 57 3.66 -9.66 -0.76
C ASP A 57 4.00 -11.12 -1.08
N HIS A 58 5.27 -11.49 -0.95
CA HIS A 58 5.75 -12.85 -1.23
C HIS A 58 5.55 -13.83 -0.06
N ASP A 59 5.20 -13.33 1.13
CA ASP A 59 5.07 -14.16 2.32
C ASP A 59 3.72 -14.89 2.37
N HIS A 60 3.74 -15.99 3.12
CA HIS A 60 2.55 -16.70 3.54
C HIS A 60 2.18 -16.31 4.99
N ILE A 61 0.93 -16.55 5.36
CA ILE A 61 0.40 -16.21 6.68
C ILE A 61 0.87 -17.23 7.72
N GLU A 62 1.47 -16.73 8.79
CA GLU A 62 1.88 -17.54 9.95
C GLU A 62 1.05 -17.26 11.20
N LYS A 63 1.05 -18.20 12.15
CA LYS A 63 0.37 -18.03 13.45
C LYS A 63 0.86 -16.80 14.22
N SER A 64 2.15 -16.51 14.13
CA SER A 64 2.79 -15.34 14.75
C SER A 64 2.30 -14.00 14.18
N ASN A 65 1.68 -14.00 13.00
CA ASN A 65 1.20 -12.80 12.33
C ASN A 65 -0.18 -12.36 12.83
N LEU A 66 -1.00 -13.31 13.28
CA LEU A 66 -2.41 -13.10 13.64
C LEU A 66 -2.61 -12.12 14.82
N ASN A 67 -1.56 -11.84 15.60
CA ASN A 67 -1.62 -10.88 16.70
C ASN A 67 -1.64 -9.40 16.23
N ARG A 68 -1.27 -9.13 14.98
CA ARG A 68 -1.11 -7.76 14.44
C ARG A 68 -1.54 -7.58 12.98
N GLN A 69 -1.96 -8.65 12.32
CA GLN A 69 -2.40 -8.66 10.92
C GLN A 69 -3.86 -9.14 10.88
N PHE A 70 -4.77 -8.26 11.28
CA PHE A 70 -6.17 -8.60 11.60
C PHE A 70 -7.02 -8.99 10.38
N LEU A 71 -6.53 -8.77 9.15
CA LEU A 71 -7.16 -9.31 7.93
C LEU A 71 -7.02 -10.84 7.84
N PHE A 72 -6.16 -11.44 8.67
CA PHE A 72 -5.88 -12.87 8.64
C PHE A 72 -6.51 -13.60 9.83
N HIS A 73 -6.95 -14.83 9.59
CA HIS A 73 -7.58 -15.70 10.57
C HIS A 73 -6.91 -17.07 10.56
N LYS A 74 -7.18 -17.90 11.58
CA LYS A 74 -6.57 -19.24 11.70
C LYS A 74 -6.79 -20.13 10.48
N GLN A 75 -7.92 -19.98 9.78
CA GLN A 75 -8.22 -20.72 8.55
C GLN A 75 -7.35 -20.31 7.34
N HIS A 76 -6.68 -19.15 7.42
CA HIS A 76 -5.84 -18.61 6.35
C HIS A 76 -4.35 -18.99 6.51
N LEU A 77 -3.98 -19.80 7.51
CA LEU A 77 -2.60 -20.21 7.72
C LEU A 77 -2.02 -20.87 6.45
N ASN A 78 -0.76 -20.55 6.15
CA ASN A 78 -0.02 -20.99 4.96
C ASN A 78 -0.60 -20.51 3.61
N GLN A 79 -1.60 -19.61 3.61
CA GLN A 79 -2.06 -18.96 2.37
C GLN A 79 -1.24 -17.68 2.10
N PRO A 80 -1.09 -17.24 0.85
CA PRO A 80 -0.36 -16.02 0.52
C PRO A 80 -1.02 -14.77 1.14
N LYS A 81 -0.22 -13.94 1.82
CA LYS A 81 -0.74 -12.75 2.52
C LYS A 81 -1.50 -11.81 1.59
N SER A 82 -0.94 -11.52 0.41
CA SER A 82 -1.54 -10.57 -0.53
C SER A 82 -2.89 -11.04 -1.07
N ILE A 83 -3.06 -12.32 -1.35
CA ILE A 83 -4.32 -12.88 -1.86
C ILE A 83 -5.41 -12.76 -0.81
N VAL A 84 -5.12 -13.19 0.43
CA VAL A 84 -6.08 -13.14 1.52
C VAL A 84 -6.39 -11.70 1.90
N ALA A 85 -5.39 -10.81 1.96
CA ALA A 85 -5.59 -9.40 2.29
C ALA A 85 -6.49 -8.70 1.26
N ALA A 86 -6.30 -8.98 -0.04
CA ALA A 86 -7.17 -8.48 -1.08
C ALA A 86 -8.61 -8.97 -0.92
N GLN A 87 -8.80 -10.26 -0.59
CA GLN A 87 -10.12 -10.81 -0.37
C GLN A 87 -10.82 -10.16 0.83
N SER A 88 -10.14 -10.05 1.97
CA SER A 88 -10.68 -9.41 3.17
C SER A 88 -11.03 -7.94 2.95
N ALA A 89 -10.21 -7.20 2.20
CA ALA A 89 -10.52 -5.81 1.84
C ALA A 89 -11.75 -5.70 0.92
N ARG A 90 -11.91 -6.62 -0.05
CA ARG A 90 -13.13 -6.68 -0.88
C ARG A 90 -14.36 -7.07 -0.06
N ASP A 91 -14.21 -7.86 0.99
CA ASP A 91 -15.31 -8.19 1.90
C ASP A 91 -15.77 -6.96 2.70
N MET A 92 -14.87 -6.04 3.05
CA MET A 92 -15.21 -4.74 3.65
C MET A 92 -15.86 -3.77 2.64
N ASN A 93 -15.42 -3.82 1.38
CA ASN A 93 -15.94 -2.97 0.32
C ASN A 93 -15.87 -3.65 -1.06
N LYS A 94 -17.03 -4.11 -1.52
CA LYS A 94 -17.19 -4.83 -2.80
C LYS A 94 -16.92 -3.95 -4.03
N GLU A 95 -16.88 -2.63 -3.88
CA GLU A 95 -16.52 -1.70 -4.96
C GLU A 95 -15.01 -1.61 -5.21
N LEU A 96 -14.17 -2.16 -4.33
CA LEU A 96 -12.72 -2.06 -4.50
C LEU A 96 -12.23 -2.91 -5.67
N ASN A 97 -11.49 -2.26 -6.58
CA ASN A 97 -10.73 -2.92 -7.63
C ASN A 97 -9.30 -3.20 -7.14
N ILE A 98 -9.09 -4.37 -6.51
CA ILE A 98 -7.77 -4.79 -6.03
C ILE A 98 -7.18 -5.86 -6.95
N GLN A 99 -5.91 -5.74 -7.31
CA GLN A 99 -5.12 -6.80 -7.94
C GLN A 99 -3.98 -7.21 -6.99
N SER A 100 -3.88 -8.50 -6.67
CA SER A 100 -2.88 -9.02 -5.72
C SER A 100 -1.84 -9.91 -6.41
N TYR A 101 -0.58 -9.73 -6.04
CA TYR A 101 0.55 -10.54 -6.51
C TYR A 101 1.32 -11.15 -5.33
N THR A 102 2.00 -12.25 -5.57
CA THR A 102 2.85 -12.93 -4.58
C THR A 102 4.34 -12.74 -4.88
N LEU A 103 4.69 -11.59 -5.47
CA LEU A 103 6.03 -11.32 -5.98
C LEU A 103 6.86 -10.59 -4.93
N LYS A 104 8.12 -11.02 -4.79
CA LYS A 104 9.11 -10.32 -3.98
C LYS A 104 9.62 -9.11 -4.76
N VAL A 105 9.59 -7.95 -4.11
CA VAL A 105 10.14 -6.70 -4.66
C VAL A 105 11.62 -6.61 -4.32
N GLY A 106 12.45 -6.29 -5.32
CA GLY A 106 13.90 -6.16 -5.17
C GLY A 106 14.64 -6.25 -6.51
N VAL A 107 15.96 -6.24 -6.47
CA VAL A 107 16.78 -6.40 -7.68
C VAL A 107 16.51 -7.78 -8.30
N GLY A 108 16.24 -7.82 -9.60
CA GLY A 108 15.86 -9.04 -10.30
C GLY A 108 14.39 -9.44 -10.16
N SER A 109 13.54 -8.60 -9.56
CA SER A 109 12.09 -8.81 -9.54
C SER A 109 11.46 -8.71 -10.94
N ASN A 110 10.41 -9.50 -11.19
CA ASN A 110 9.59 -9.48 -12.41
C ASN A 110 8.97 -8.09 -12.73
N ASP A 111 8.25 -8.01 -13.85
CA ASP A 111 7.64 -6.80 -14.45
C ASP A 111 6.82 -5.89 -13.53
N LEU A 112 6.40 -6.36 -12.34
CA LEU A 112 5.62 -5.62 -11.35
C LEU A 112 6.35 -4.40 -10.75
N CYS A 113 7.63 -4.23 -11.05
CA CYS A 113 8.39 -3.02 -10.71
C CYS A 113 9.07 -2.38 -11.92
N SER A 114 8.65 -2.73 -13.15
CA SER A 114 9.13 -2.11 -14.39
C SER A 114 8.82 -0.60 -14.42
N ASP A 115 9.58 0.16 -15.22
CA ASP A 115 9.35 1.60 -15.36
C ASP A 115 7.97 1.88 -15.94
N ALA A 116 7.50 1.04 -16.87
CA ALA A 116 6.16 1.13 -17.42
C ALA A 116 5.08 0.96 -16.34
N PHE A 117 5.20 -0.05 -15.49
CA PHE A 117 4.23 -0.30 -14.42
C PHE A 117 4.22 0.82 -13.38
N ILE A 118 5.40 1.19 -12.85
CA ILE A 118 5.53 2.26 -11.86
C ILE A 118 5.08 3.59 -12.45
N GLY A 119 5.44 3.87 -13.70
CA GLY A 119 5.02 5.04 -14.48
C GLY A 119 3.50 5.18 -14.64
N GLY A 120 2.76 4.07 -14.60
CA GLY A 120 1.29 4.06 -14.64
C GLY A 120 0.61 4.39 -13.30
N GLN A 121 1.34 4.34 -12.18
CA GLN A 121 0.75 4.57 -10.85
C GLN A 121 0.59 6.06 -10.54
N THR A 122 -0.41 6.41 -9.73
CA THR A 122 -0.57 7.75 -9.16
C THR A 122 0.23 7.90 -7.86
N ILE A 123 0.33 6.84 -7.07
CA ILE A 123 1.04 6.83 -5.79
C ILE A 123 1.54 5.42 -5.44
N ILE A 124 2.72 5.38 -4.81
CA ILE A 124 3.32 4.16 -4.26
C ILE A 124 3.27 4.22 -2.74
N VAL A 125 2.96 3.11 -2.08
CA VAL A 125 2.88 3.02 -0.61
C VAL A 125 3.66 1.82 -0.12
N ASN A 126 4.65 2.05 0.74
CA ASN A 126 5.45 0.99 1.35
C ASN A 126 4.89 0.58 2.72
N ALA A 127 4.77 -0.73 2.89
CA ALA A 127 4.47 -1.43 4.13
C ALA A 127 5.51 -2.56 4.35
N LEU A 128 6.77 -2.21 4.11
CA LEU A 128 7.92 -3.12 4.09
C LEU A 128 8.54 -3.29 5.48
N ASP A 129 9.36 -4.33 5.68
CA ASP A 129 10.05 -4.61 6.94
C ASP A 129 11.57 -4.54 6.84
N ASN A 130 12.14 -4.59 5.64
CA ASN A 130 13.58 -4.55 5.41
C ASN A 130 14.02 -3.28 4.65
N ILE A 131 15.27 -2.86 4.86
CA ILE A 131 15.83 -1.62 4.28
C ILE A 131 16.10 -1.76 2.78
N GLU A 132 16.46 -2.96 2.32
CA GLU A 132 16.80 -3.22 0.92
C GLU A 132 15.61 -2.95 -0.01
N ALA A 133 14.44 -3.53 0.29
CA ALA A 133 13.23 -3.31 -0.50
C ALA A 133 12.76 -1.85 -0.45
N ARG A 134 12.95 -1.15 0.69
CA ARG A 134 12.63 0.27 0.81
C ARG A 134 13.49 1.13 -0.13
N ARG A 135 14.80 0.92 -0.10
CA ARG A 135 15.76 1.61 -1.00
C ARG A 135 15.49 1.29 -2.46
N TYR A 136 15.15 0.05 -2.77
CA TYR A 136 14.75 -0.34 -4.12
C TYR A 136 13.53 0.47 -4.57
N MET A 137 12.44 0.46 -3.80
CA MET A 137 11.22 1.18 -4.16
C MET A 137 11.43 2.70 -4.23
N ASP A 138 12.20 3.28 -3.32
CA ASP A 138 12.60 4.69 -3.37
C ASP A 138 13.29 5.03 -4.70
N SER A 139 14.29 4.24 -5.10
CA SER A 139 14.99 4.40 -6.39
C SER A 139 14.05 4.31 -7.59
N ARG A 140 13.12 3.34 -7.60
CA ARG A 140 12.11 3.21 -8.67
C ARG A 140 11.18 4.42 -8.71
N CYS A 141 10.76 4.93 -7.55
CA CYS A 141 9.90 6.11 -7.45
C CYS A 141 10.59 7.39 -7.91
N ILE A 142 11.86 7.59 -7.56
CA ILE A 142 12.67 8.74 -8.03
C ILE A 142 12.80 8.70 -9.55
N THR A 143 13.21 7.55 -10.09
CA THR A 143 13.41 7.34 -11.54
C THR A 143 12.14 7.65 -12.32
N ASN A 144 10.99 7.19 -11.82
CA ASN A 144 9.69 7.34 -12.48
C ASN A 144 8.89 8.57 -12.01
N LYS A 145 9.49 9.42 -11.16
CA LYS A 145 8.89 10.66 -10.64
C LYS A 145 7.54 10.40 -9.98
N LYS A 146 7.44 9.35 -9.17
CA LYS A 146 6.22 8.95 -8.47
C LYS A 146 6.27 9.33 -6.98
N PRO A 147 5.17 9.85 -6.42
CA PRO A 147 5.05 10.01 -4.98
C PRO A 147 5.16 8.67 -4.26
N LEU A 148 5.88 8.67 -3.14
CA LEU A 148 6.05 7.51 -2.27
C LEU A 148 5.64 7.87 -0.85
N VAL A 149 4.78 7.04 -0.24
CA VAL A 149 4.50 7.06 1.19
C VAL A 149 5.23 5.89 1.85
N GLU A 150 6.17 6.20 2.72
CA GLU A 150 6.97 5.24 3.48
C GLU A 150 6.54 5.21 4.94
N SER A 151 6.58 4.03 5.54
CA SER A 151 6.26 3.85 6.94
C SER A 151 6.96 2.65 7.55
N GLY A 152 7.24 2.74 8.85
CA GLY A 152 7.85 1.64 9.58
C GLY A 152 7.58 1.71 11.07
N THR A 153 7.65 0.56 11.73
CA THR A 153 7.46 0.42 13.17
C THR A 153 8.57 -0.41 13.80
N MET A 154 8.88 -0.11 15.06
CA MET A 154 9.82 -0.88 15.88
C MET A 154 9.34 -0.86 17.34
N GLY A 155 8.70 -1.94 17.77
CA GLY A 155 8.04 -1.99 19.07
C GLY A 155 6.95 -0.92 19.18
N SER A 156 7.05 -0.02 20.16
CA SER A 156 6.15 1.12 20.35
C SER A 156 6.50 2.36 19.52
N LYS A 157 7.60 2.32 18.76
CA LYS A 157 8.03 3.44 17.90
C LYS A 157 7.47 3.27 16.49
N GLY A 158 7.14 4.38 15.85
CA GLY A 158 6.73 4.43 14.45
C GLY A 158 7.29 5.67 13.76
N HIS A 159 7.43 5.60 12.44
CA HIS A 159 7.76 6.73 11.60
C HIS A 159 6.96 6.67 10.29
N THR A 160 6.68 7.84 9.74
CA THR A 160 6.10 8.01 8.41
C THR A 160 6.93 9.04 7.65
N PHE A 161 7.05 8.84 6.35
CA PHE A 161 7.79 9.73 5.48
C PHE A 161 7.10 9.82 4.12
N VAL A 162 7.09 11.00 3.52
CA VAL A 162 6.43 11.23 2.24
C VAL A 162 7.43 11.84 1.27
N VAL A 163 7.71 11.12 0.19
CA VAL A 163 8.51 11.63 -0.93
C VAL A 163 7.59 12.22 -1.98
N VAL A 164 7.71 13.53 -2.19
CA VAL A 164 7.02 14.25 -3.24
C VAL A 164 8.04 14.63 -4.32
N PRO A 165 7.89 14.13 -5.56
CA PRO A 165 8.79 14.45 -6.66
C PRO A 165 9.00 15.96 -6.79
N TYR A 166 10.27 16.37 -6.93
CA TYR A 166 10.69 17.76 -7.07
C TYR A 166 10.44 18.69 -5.88
N LYS A 167 10.00 18.15 -4.73
CA LYS A 167 9.68 18.97 -3.53
C LYS A 167 10.33 18.49 -2.25
N SER A 168 10.49 17.19 -2.06
CA SER A 168 11.13 16.62 -0.87
C SER A 168 12.40 15.87 -1.23
N GLU A 169 13.22 15.59 -0.22
CA GLU A 169 14.29 14.61 -0.33
C GLU A 169 13.72 13.18 -0.49
N SER A 170 14.56 12.28 -1.00
CA SER A 170 14.26 10.86 -1.08
C SER A 170 14.49 10.15 0.25
N TYR A 171 13.93 8.95 0.40
CA TYR A 171 14.14 8.14 1.59
C TYR A 171 15.62 7.80 1.78
N SER A 172 16.30 7.43 0.69
CA SER A 172 17.71 7.01 0.74
C SER A 172 18.66 8.13 1.19
N ASN A 173 18.33 9.40 0.93
CA ASN A 173 19.16 10.52 1.36
C ASN A 173 19.06 10.78 2.87
N GLN A 174 17.95 10.40 3.50
CA GLN A 174 17.74 10.60 4.94
C GLN A 174 18.25 9.45 5.79
N VAL A 175 18.28 8.22 5.27
CA VAL A 175 18.83 7.05 6.00
C VAL A 175 20.35 7.16 6.22
N THR A 176 21.02 8.11 5.56
CA THR A 176 22.43 8.46 5.86
C THR A 176 22.57 9.20 7.21
N ILE A 177 21.46 9.67 7.78
CA ILE A 177 21.45 10.37 9.07
C ILE A 177 20.75 9.48 10.11
N HIS A 178 21.55 9.00 11.07
CA HIS A 178 21.20 8.27 12.30
C HIS A 178 21.13 6.73 12.22
N PHE A 179 22.30 6.11 12.45
CA PHE A 179 22.52 5.26 13.62
C PHE A 179 23.73 5.79 14.40
#